data_AF-A0A813HBP7-F1
#
_entry.id   AF-A0A813HBP7-F1
#
_cell.length_a   1.000
_cell.length_b   1.000
_cell.length_c   1.000
_cell.angle_alpha   90.00
_cell.angle_beta   90.00
_cell.angle_gamma   90.00
#
_symmetry.space_group_name_H-M   'P 1'
#
loop_
_entity.id
_entity.type
_entity.pdbx_description
1 polymer ?
#
loop_
_entity_poly.entity_id
_entity_poly.type
_entity_poly.pdbx_seq_one_letter_code
_entity_poly.pdbx_strand_id
1 'polypeptide(L)'
;MTFNVEAAECLAAQAVGIFADGLRDLVAAAAKEAAQERRGLEEEARALARERFRLDEAWSQLNVQRARLENSMGFSNGHKLGPNTAGGSLPEDHFDSFQAEVQSLSSSVMPVRSNQVTLGTTVLGDVPVGCTVTVDGSSYAVLPIQEPDAQQLGHDLWNHSVEVPEGWEVLDSSMHGFDHAISVLAQHRWGAIVLGVRNEKSFDSYWTPLFGDGSHAGQMCQGDVDWIEPVEDHMRRYRMTYSGLRLVIRQAKAAPSFAGAKQLVRANPTWPMTGPPSSIIRSQVASQPCATPRGGSHVPAAPHHFQRPQHVVVPYGHFAPGHSVVTRMSPGHGAVLAAPGQ
;
A
#
# COMPACT_ATOMS: atom_id res chain seq x y z
N MET A 1 -32.28 42.57 -50.35
CA MET A 1 -31.05 41.83 -50.67
C MET A 1 -31.37 40.35 -50.53
N THR A 2 -31.27 39.58 -51.62
CA THR A 2 -31.57 38.13 -51.61
C THR A 2 -30.29 37.35 -51.35
N PHE A 3 -30.31 36.46 -50.36
CA PHE A 3 -29.20 35.58 -50.03
C PHE A 3 -29.12 34.45 -51.07
N ASN A 4 -27.93 34.16 -51.61
CA ASN A 4 -27.74 33.05 -52.53
C ASN A 4 -27.47 31.77 -51.74
N VAL A 5 -28.49 30.91 -51.64
CA VAL A 5 -28.44 29.66 -50.86
C VAL A 5 -27.46 28.65 -51.47
N GLU A 6 -27.39 28.54 -52.80
CA GLU A 6 -26.50 27.60 -53.48
C GLU A 6 -25.02 27.90 -53.21
N ALA A 7 -24.66 29.18 -53.19
CA ALA A 7 -23.30 29.61 -52.85
C ALA A 7 -22.94 29.25 -51.39
N ALA A 8 -23.91 29.37 -50.47
CA ALA A 8 -23.71 29.01 -49.06
C ALA A 8 -23.53 27.50 -48.88
N GLU A 9 -24.31 26.67 -49.58
CA GLU A 9 -24.20 25.21 -49.54
C GLU A 9 -22.86 24.72 -50.11
N CYS A 10 -22.40 25.32 -51.21
CA CYS A 10 -21.10 24.99 -51.81
C CYS A 10 -19.94 25.29 -50.84
N LEU A 11 -19.97 26.46 -50.18
CA LEU A 11 -18.98 26.81 -49.15
C LEU A 11 -19.04 25.88 -47.94
N ALA A 12 -20.24 25.49 -47.50
CA ALA A 12 -20.41 24.55 -46.40
C ALA A 12 -19.80 23.17 -46.74
N ALA A 13 -20.06 22.65 -47.95
CA ALA A 13 -19.50 21.38 -48.40
C ALA A 13 -17.96 21.43 -48.47
N GLN A 14 -17.38 22.53 -48.96
CA GLN A 14 -15.93 22.73 -49.00
C GLN A 14 -15.32 22.79 -47.58
N ALA A 15 -15.97 23.50 -46.67
CA ALA A 15 -15.52 23.62 -45.27
C ALA A 15 -15.54 22.25 -44.56
N VAL A 16 -16.60 21.45 -44.78
CA VAL A 16 -16.68 20.07 -44.25
C VAL A 16 -15.56 19.20 -44.81
N GLY A 17 -15.24 19.32 -46.09
CA GLY A 17 -14.13 18.60 -46.72
C GLY A 17 -12.78 18.91 -46.05
N ILE A 18 -12.44 20.20 -45.93
CA ILE A 18 -11.19 20.66 -45.31
C ILE A 18 -11.11 20.19 -43.85
N PHE A 19 -12.21 20.30 -43.12
CA PHE A 19 -12.26 19.85 -41.72
C PHE A 19 -12.07 18.34 -41.59
N ALA A 20 -12.70 17.54 -42.46
CA ALA A 20 -12.58 16.09 -42.47
C ALA A 20 -11.17 15.61 -42.88
N ASP A 21 -10.50 16.33 -43.79
CA ASP A 21 -9.09 16.09 -44.13
C ASP A 21 -8.19 16.41 -42.93
N GLY A 22 -8.37 17.58 -42.29
CA GLY A 22 -7.60 17.97 -41.12
C GLY A 22 -7.75 17.02 -39.93
N LEU A 23 -8.96 16.50 -39.69
CA LEU A 23 -9.19 15.46 -38.67
C LEU A 23 -8.49 14.14 -39.00
N ARG A 24 -8.49 13.73 -40.28
CA ARG A 24 -7.79 12.51 -40.70
C ARG A 24 -6.27 12.63 -40.51
N ASP A 25 -5.70 13.77 -40.87
CA ASP A 25 -4.27 14.04 -40.69
C ASP A 25 -3.89 14.06 -39.21
N LEU A 26 -4.72 14.70 -38.36
CA LEU A 26 -4.51 14.73 -36.91
C LEU A 26 -4.53 13.32 -36.30
N VAL A 27 -5.51 12.49 -36.67
CA VAL A 27 -5.62 11.10 -36.20
C VAL A 27 -4.43 10.27 -36.68
N ALA A 28 -3.99 10.43 -37.92
CA ALA A 28 -2.83 9.74 -38.45
C ALA A 28 -1.53 10.14 -37.73
N ALA A 29 -1.37 11.43 -37.42
CA ALA A 29 -0.23 11.93 -36.64
C ALA A 29 -0.22 11.35 -35.21
N ALA A 30 -1.36 11.39 -34.52
CA ALA A 30 -1.50 10.82 -33.18
C ALA A 30 -1.24 9.31 -33.15
N ALA A 31 -1.72 8.56 -34.16
CA ALA A 31 -1.45 7.13 -34.27
C ALA A 31 0.04 6.84 -34.47
N LYS A 32 0.74 7.67 -35.24
CA LYS A 32 2.19 7.53 -35.46
C LYS A 32 2.99 7.80 -34.18
N GLU A 33 2.62 8.83 -33.42
CA GLU A 33 3.24 9.17 -32.14
C GLU A 33 3.05 8.05 -31.11
N ALA A 34 1.82 7.55 -30.95
CA ALA A 34 1.53 6.42 -30.07
C ALA A 34 2.31 5.15 -30.46
N ALA A 35 2.49 4.89 -31.76
CA ALA A 35 3.29 3.76 -32.24
C ALA A 35 4.80 3.95 -32.04
N GLN A 36 5.28 5.20 -31.94
CA GLN A 36 6.67 5.50 -31.61
C GLN A 36 6.92 5.33 -30.12
N GLU A 37 6.01 5.82 -29.28
CA GLU A 37 6.08 5.67 -27.82
C GLU A 37 6.06 4.19 -27.40
N ARG A 38 5.15 3.39 -27.98
CA ARG A 38 5.12 1.93 -27.73
C ARG A 38 6.43 1.25 -28.06
N ARG A 39 7.09 1.63 -29.17
CA ARG A 39 8.40 1.07 -29.53
C ARG A 39 9.48 1.48 -28.53
N GLY A 40 9.46 2.72 -28.05
CA GLY A 40 10.39 3.18 -27.00
C GLY A 40 10.24 2.36 -25.71
N LEU A 41 9.00 2.16 -25.25
CA LEU A 41 8.70 1.35 -24.05
C LEU A 41 9.13 -0.11 -24.23
N GLU A 42 8.93 -0.71 -25.40
CA GLU A 42 9.39 -2.07 -25.68
C GLU A 42 10.92 -2.21 -25.68
N GLU A 43 11.64 -1.20 -26.17
CA GLU A 43 13.10 -1.19 -26.14
C GLU A 43 13.65 -1.02 -24.72
N GLU A 44 13.04 -0.15 -23.92
CA GLU A 44 13.37 0.03 -22.51
C GLU A 44 13.08 -1.23 -21.70
N ALA A 45 11.92 -1.87 -21.89
CA ALA A 45 11.58 -3.14 -21.26
C ALA A 45 12.59 -4.24 -21.62
N ARG A 46 13.02 -4.30 -22.89
CA ARG A 46 14.08 -5.22 -23.32
C ARG A 46 15.44 -4.89 -22.67
N ALA A 47 15.76 -3.62 -22.43
CA ALA A 47 16.98 -3.22 -21.74
C ALA A 47 16.96 -3.63 -20.27
N LEU A 48 15.86 -3.36 -19.56
CA LEU A 48 15.68 -3.76 -18.16
C LEU A 48 15.72 -5.28 -18.00
N ALA A 49 15.15 -6.04 -18.93
CA ALA A 49 15.23 -7.50 -18.91
C ALA A 49 16.68 -8.02 -19.01
N ARG A 50 17.53 -7.38 -19.83
CA ARG A 50 18.96 -7.72 -19.92
C ARG A 50 19.72 -7.40 -18.65
N GLU A 51 19.49 -6.23 -18.05
CA GLU A 51 20.13 -5.86 -16.79
C GLU A 51 19.69 -6.78 -15.63
N ARG A 52 18.41 -7.13 -15.58
CA ARG A 52 17.92 -8.11 -14.59
C ARG A 52 18.62 -9.46 -14.74
N PHE A 53 18.71 -9.98 -15.96
CA PHE A 53 19.43 -11.22 -16.24
C PHE A 53 20.90 -11.15 -15.78
N ARG A 54 21.57 -10.02 -16.04
CA ARG A 54 22.95 -9.79 -15.60
C ARG A 54 23.09 -9.78 -14.07
N LEU A 55 22.16 -9.15 -13.36
CA LEU A 55 22.14 -9.12 -11.90
C LEU A 55 21.89 -10.52 -11.31
N ASP A 56 20.98 -11.29 -11.90
CA ASP A 56 20.70 -12.67 -11.49
C ASP A 56 21.94 -13.57 -11.67
N GLU A 57 22.67 -13.42 -12.78
CA GLU A 57 23.92 -14.13 -13.02
C GLU A 57 25.00 -13.74 -11.99
N ALA A 58 25.20 -12.45 -11.74
CA ALA A 58 26.16 -11.97 -10.75
C ALA A 58 25.83 -12.44 -9.33
N TRP A 59 24.55 -12.45 -8.97
CA TRP A 59 24.08 -12.94 -7.68
C TRP A 59 24.29 -14.45 -7.53
N SER A 60 24.03 -15.23 -8.58
CA SER A 60 24.33 -16.66 -8.62
C SER A 60 25.82 -16.93 -8.40
N GLN A 61 26.69 -16.17 -9.06
CA GLN A 61 28.15 -16.28 -8.87
C GLN A 61 28.57 -15.97 -7.43
N LEU A 62 28.02 -14.91 -6.83
CA LEU A 62 28.27 -14.58 -5.42
C LEU A 62 27.81 -15.69 -4.47
N ASN A 63 26.66 -16.28 -4.71
CA ASN A 63 26.17 -17.41 -3.91
C ASN A 63 27.09 -18.64 -4.02
N VAL A 64 27.60 -18.94 -5.21
CA VAL A 64 28.60 -20.01 -5.39
C VAL A 64 29.90 -19.70 -4.66
N GLN A 65 30.38 -18.45 -4.72
CA GLN A 65 31.58 -18.03 -3.97
C GLN A 65 31.37 -18.13 -2.46
N ARG A 66 30.21 -17.71 -1.96
CA ARG A 66 29.82 -17.82 -0.56
C ARG A 66 29.82 -19.28 -0.10
N ALA A 67 29.16 -20.17 -0.84
CA ALA A 67 29.14 -21.60 -0.53
C ALA A 67 30.56 -22.21 -0.52
N ARG A 68 31.44 -21.79 -1.44
CA ARG A 68 32.85 -22.20 -1.45
C ARG A 68 33.61 -21.71 -0.21
N LEU A 69 33.41 -20.47 0.19
CA LEU A 69 34.03 -19.91 1.40
C LEU A 69 33.52 -20.60 2.66
N GLU A 70 32.22 -20.86 2.75
CA GLU A 70 31.61 -21.60 3.86
C GLU A 70 32.19 -23.02 3.97
N ASN A 71 32.33 -23.74 2.85
CA ASN A 71 32.98 -25.05 2.82
C ASN A 71 34.49 -24.98 3.15
N SER A 72 35.19 -23.94 2.71
CA SER A 72 36.63 -23.75 2.95
C SER A 72 36.95 -23.37 4.39
N MET A 73 36.07 -22.64 5.08
CA MET A 73 36.30 -22.20 6.46
C MET A 73 36.11 -23.32 7.48
N GLY A 74 35.77 -24.55 7.07
CA GLY A 74 35.74 -25.69 7.97
C GLY A 74 34.77 -25.53 9.13
N PHE A 75 33.74 -24.67 8.98
CA PHE A 75 32.57 -24.61 9.86
C PHE A 75 31.74 -25.88 9.66
N SER A 76 32.34 -27.01 10.00
CA SER A 76 31.62 -28.20 10.35
C SER A 76 30.76 -27.81 11.56
N ASN A 77 29.46 -27.64 11.33
CA ASN A 77 28.43 -27.58 12.38
C ASN A 77 28.33 -28.92 13.15
N GLY A 78 29.47 -29.60 13.34
CA GLY A 78 29.65 -30.88 14.01
C GLY A 78 29.96 -30.76 15.50
N HIS A 79 29.92 -29.56 16.09
CA HIS A 79 29.69 -29.46 17.54
C HIS A 79 28.22 -29.76 17.85
N LYS A 80 27.88 -31.04 17.68
CA LYS A 80 26.77 -31.70 18.34
C LYS A 80 27.08 -31.62 19.83
N LEU A 81 26.76 -30.48 20.47
CA LEU A 81 26.73 -30.38 21.91
C LEU A 81 25.74 -31.46 22.36
N GLY A 82 26.29 -32.55 22.91
CA GLY A 82 25.49 -33.60 23.51
C GLY A 82 24.59 -33.00 24.59
N PRO A 83 23.47 -33.67 24.91
CA PRO A 83 22.59 -33.24 25.98
C PRO A 83 23.36 -33.38 27.31
N ASN A 84 24.03 -32.30 27.73
CA ASN A 84 24.69 -32.25 29.02
C ASN A 84 23.62 -32.07 30.09
N THR A 85 23.37 -33.18 30.75
CA THR A 85 22.64 -33.32 32.00
C THR A 85 23.58 -32.90 33.13
N ALA A 86 23.01 -32.38 34.23
CA ALA A 86 23.64 -31.87 35.45
C ALA A 86 24.17 -30.43 35.34
N GLY A 87 23.66 -29.46 36.10
CA GLY A 87 23.45 -29.54 37.55
C GLY A 87 24.69 -28.97 38.21
N GLY A 88 24.79 -27.63 38.25
CA GLY A 88 25.95 -26.92 38.81
C GLY A 88 25.56 -25.51 39.18
N SER A 89 25.09 -25.34 40.41
CA SER A 89 25.04 -24.07 41.12
C SER A 89 26.46 -23.55 41.35
N LEU A 90 26.77 -22.36 40.83
CA LEU A 90 27.94 -21.55 41.19
C LEU A 90 27.48 -20.09 41.35
N PRO A 91 28.21 -19.30 42.15
CA PRO A 91 27.66 -18.22 42.95
C PRO A 91 27.61 -16.92 42.17
N GLU A 92 26.59 -16.13 42.49
CA GLU A 92 26.59 -14.69 42.33
C GLU A 92 27.78 -14.13 43.11
N ASP A 93 28.77 -13.59 42.43
CA ASP A 93 29.51 -12.39 42.81
C ASP A 93 30.67 -12.18 41.82
N HIS A 94 30.93 -10.90 41.49
CA HIS A 94 31.98 -10.37 40.62
C HIS A 94 31.75 -10.43 39.10
N PHE A 95 31.00 -9.43 38.59
CA PHE A 95 31.27 -8.88 37.27
C PHE A 95 30.93 -7.38 37.16
N ASP A 96 31.50 -6.57 38.06
CA ASP A 96 31.71 -5.14 37.81
C ASP A 96 33.20 -4.93 37.58
N SER A 97 33.57 -4.50 36.37
CA SER A 97 34.86 -3.91 35.97
C SER A 97 35.49 -4.55 34.73
N PHE A 98 34.86 -4.40 33.57
CA PHE A 98 35.56 -4.39 32.26
C PHE A 98 34.74 -3.65 31.18
N GLN A 99 34.29 -2.42 31.48
CA GLN A 99 33.60 -1.55 30.52
C GLN A 99 34.32 -0.22 30.22
N ALA A 100 35.65 -0.22 30.28
CA ALA A 100 36.42 1.00 30.05
C ALA A 100 37.71 0.78 29.25
N GLU A 101 37.67 0.07 28.11
CA GLU A 101 38.79 0.15 27.14
C GLU A 101 38.50 -0.32 25.71
N VAL A 102 37.35 0.06 25.12
CA VAL A 102 37.14 -0.09 23.65
C VAL A 102 36.40 1.12 23.08
N GLN A 103 37.00 2.30 23.15
CA GLN A 103 36.51 3.51 22.46
C GLN A 103 37.56 4.18 21.56
N SER A 104 38.64 3.50 21.19
CA SER A 104 39.72 4.15 20.43
C SER A 104 40.29 3.33 19.27
N LEU A 105 39.45 2.63 18.50
CA LEU A 105 39.81 2.33 17.11
C LEU A 105 38.60 2.51 16.17
N SER A 106 38.79 3.50 15.32
CA SER A 106 37.88 4.07 14.34
C SER A 106 37.64 3.13 13.14
N SER A 107 36.42 3.19 12.63
CA SER A 107 36.08 3.06 11.20
C SER A 107 36.33 1.72 10.52
N SER A 108 35.55 0.70 10.90
CA SER A 108 35.20 -0.38 9.98
C SER A 108 33.69 -0.37 9.80
N VAL A 109 33.24 -0.08 8.58
CA VAL A 109 31.84 -0.12 8.17
C VAL A 109 31.36 -1.56 8.35
N MET A 110 30.81 -1.85 9.52
CA MET A 110 30.06 -3.08 9.74
C MET A 110 28.77 -2.96 8.92
N PRO A 111 28.43 -3.97 8.10
CA PRO A 111 27.13 -4.00 7.48
C PRO A 111 26.10 -4.01 8.60
N VAL A 112 25.23 -3.00 8.63
CA VAL A 112 24.00 -3.03 9.40
C VAL A 112 23.35 -4.37 9.06
N ARG A 113 23.28 -5.27 10.05
CA ARG A 113 22.43 -6.44 9.95
C ARG A 113 21.01 -5.91 9.85
N SER A 114 20.54 -5.65 8.64
CA SER A 114 19.12 -5.69 8.36
C SER A 114 18.69 -7.07 8.81
N ASN A 115 18.01 -7.14 9.95
CA ASN A 115 17.18 -8.27 10.31
C ASN A 115 16.03 -8.31 9.31
N GLN A 116 16.34 -8.59 8.04
CA GLN A 116 15.40 -9.26 7.17
C GLN A 116 15.23 -10.61 7.83
N VAL A 117 14.18 -10.71 8.64
CA VAL A 117 13.57 -11.99 9.02
C VAL A 117 13.57 -12.79 7.73
N THR A 118 14.42 -13.81 7.68
CA THR A 118 14.42 -14.75 6.58
C THR A 118 13.02 -15.35 6.67
N LEU A 119 12.13 -14.89 5.80
CA LEU A 119 10.79 -15.44 5.60
C LEU A 119 11.00 -16.89 5.17
N GLY A 120 11.26 -17.75 6.16
CA GLY A 120 11.24 -19.19 6.02
C GLY A 120 9.91 -19.50 5.39
N THR A 121 9.96 -20.31 4.34
CA THR A 121 8.90 -20.69 3.42
C THR A 121 7.62 -20.99 4.19
N THR A 122 6.88 -19.94 4.50
CA THR A 122 5.68 -19.98 5.31
C THR A 122 4.63 -20.40 4.32
N VAL A 123 3.97 -21.49 4.63
CA VAL A 123 2.79 -21.96 3.90
C VAL A 123 1.95 -20.74 3.58
N LEU A 124 1.76 -20.46 2.28
CA LEU A 124 0.97 -19.33 1.77
C LEU A 124 -0.36 -19.31 2.52
N GLY A 125 -0.52 -18.41 3.50
CA GLY A 125 -1.77 -18.26 4.23
C GLY A 125 -1.68 -18.00 5.74
N ASP A 126 -0.60 -18.38 6.42
CA ASP A 126 -0.56 -18.25 7.88
C ASP A 126 0.21 -17.02 8.37
N VAL A 127 -0.46 -16.19 9.18
CA VAL A 127 0.17 -15.09 9.92
C VAL A 127 0.89 -15.68 11.15
N PRO A 128 2.19 -15.40 11.36
CA PRO A 128 2.92 -15.90 12.52
C PRO A 128 2.28 -15.43 13.83
N VAL A 129 2.18 -16.32 14.83
CA VAL A 129 1.54 -16.01 16.13
C VAL A 129 2.20 -14.82 16.83
N GLY A 130 3.53 -14.68 16.72
CA GLY A 130 4.27 -13.53 17.26
C GLY A 130 3.96 -12.19 16.60
N CYS A 131 3.27 -12.20 15.46
CA CYS A 131 2.84 -11.01 14.73
C CYS A 131 1.34 -10.73 14.91
N THR A 132 0.68 -11.39 15.88
CA THR A 132 -0.75 -11.24 16.14
C THR A 132 -1.02 -10.63 17.52
N VAL A 133 -2.08 -9.84 17.62
CA VAL A 133 -2.61 -9.29 18.88
C VAL A 133 -4.06 -9.74 19.02
N THR A 134 -4.45 -10.23 20.19
CA THR A 134 -5.83 -10.64 20.47
C THR A 134 -6.57 -9.54 21.21
N VAL A 135 -7.72 -9.10 20.67
CA VAL A 135 -8.62 -8.14 21.31
C VAL A 135 -10.04 -8.70 21.24
N ASP A 136 -10.75 -8.75 22.36
CA ASP A 136 -12.12 -9.28 22.46
C ASP A 136 -12.32 -10.67 21.80
N GLY A 137 -11.31 -11.53 21.90
CA GLY A 137 -11.33 -12.88 21.33
C GLY A 137 -11.17 -12.94 19.80
N SER A 138 -10.87 -11.82 19.14
CA SER A 138 -10.50 -11.75 17.73
C SER A 138 -8.99 -11.55 17.59
N SER A 139 -8.39 -12.21 16.60
CA SER A 139 -6.96 -12.05 16.29
C SER A 139 -6.77 -10.98 15.23
N TYR A 140 -5.81 -10.08 15.46
CA TYR A 140 -5.47 -8.98 14.57
C TYR A 140 -3.99 -9.03 14.20
N ALA A 141 -3.67 -8.52 13.03
CA ALA A 141 -2.30 -8.35 12.55
C ALA A 141 -2.26 -7.14 11.60
N VAL A 142 -1.07 -6.84 11.09
CA VAL A 142 -0.88 -5.78 10.10
C VAL A 142 -0.20 -6.31 8.85
N LEU A 143 -0.38 -5.60 7.73
CA LEU A 143 0.29 -5.86 6.47
C LEU A 143 1.16 -4.68 6.04
N PRO A 144 2.39 -4.94 5.56
CA PRO A 144 3.11 -6.22 5.67
C PRO A 144 3.25 -6.75 7.09
N ILE A 145 3.36 -8.07 7.20
CA ILE A 145 3.42 -8.76 8.49
C ILE A 145 4.58 -8.20 9.31
N GLN A 146 4.27 -7.70 10.49
CA GLN A 146 5.22 -7.07 11.40
C GLN A 146 4.88 -7.45 12.84
N GLU A 147 5.90 -7.54 13.68
CA GLU A 147 5.72 -7.70 15.13
C GLU A 147 5.09 -6.44 15.75
N PRO A 148 4.20 -6.58 16.75
CA PRO A 148 3.51 -5.44 17.38
C PRO A 148 4.47 -4.39 17.96
N ASP A 149 5.59 -4.84 18.54
CA ASP A 149 6.54 -3.97 19.25
C ASP A 149 7.72 -3.51 18.39
N ALA A 150 7.62 -3.69 17.06
CA ALA A 150 8.65 -3.27 16.13
C ALA A 150 8.91 -1.75 16.21
N GLN A 151 10.12 -1.38 16.62
CA GLN A 151 10.49 0.02 16.88
C GLN A 151 10.98 0.76 15.64
N GLN A 152 11.49 0.02 14.66
CA GLN A 152 12.07 0.60 13.46
C GLN A 152 10.97 0.92 12.45
N LEU A 153 10.99 2.14 11.92
CA LEU A 153 10.10 2.53 10.85
C LEU A 153 10.44 1.73 9.59
N GLY A 154 9.50 0.93 9.12
CA GLY A 154 9.65 0.18 7.88
C GLY A 154 9.44 1.09 6.67
N HIS A 155 10.50 1.73 6.16
CA HIS A 155 10.44 2.51 4.91
C HIS A 155 10.40 1.65 3.63
N ASP A 156 10.46 0.33 3.80
CA ASP A 156 10.73 -0.68 2.80
C ASP A 156 9.58 -0.95 1.83
N LEU A 157 8.44 -0.28 1.98
CA LEU A 157 7.17 -0.73 1.41
C LEU A 157 6.40 0.32 0.62
N TRP A 158 7.04 1.44 0.29
CA TRP A 158 6.49 2.39 -0.67
C TRP A 158 6.30 1.72 -2.04
N ASN A 159 5.11 1.83 -2.63
CA ASN A 159 4.69 1.21 -3.89
C ASN A 159 4.73 -0.32 -3.92
N HIS A 160 4.82 -0.98 -2.76
CA HIS A 160 4.73 -2.43 -2.69
C HIS A 160 3.27 -2.89 -2.58
N SER A 161 2.97 -4.02 -3.22
CA SER A 161 1.68 -4.68 -3.09
C SER A 161 1.74 -5.76 -2.02
N VAL A 162 0.72 -5.81 -1.18
CA VAL A 162 0.55 -6.83 -0.14
C VAL A 162 -0.71 -7.62 -0.42
N GLU A 163 -0.71 -8.89 -0.03
CA GLU A 163 -1.86 -9.77 -0.20
C GLU A 163 -2.38 -10.21 1.17
N VAL A 164 -3.70 -10.14 1.35
CA VAL A 164 -4.35 -10.57 2.59
C VAL A 164 -4.33 -12.11 2.67
N PRO A 165 -3.74 -12.71 3.73
CA PRO A 165 -3.63 -14.16 3.87
C PRO A 165 -5.01 -14.84 4.00
N GLU A 166 -5.17 -16.07 3.50
CA GLU A 166 -6.44 -16.82 3.58
C GLU A 166 -6.97 -16.94 5.02
N GLY A 167 -8.29 -16.78 5.20
CA GLY A 167 -8.91 -16.73 6.52
C GLY A 167 -8.74 -15.39 7.25
N TRP A 168 -8.10 -14.41 6.63
CA TRP A 168 -8.02 -13.02 7.11
C TRP A 168 -8.79 -12.07 6.19
N GLU A 169 -9.25 -10.98 6.77
CA GLU A 169 -9.90 -9.87 6.09
C GLU A 169 -9.37 -8.53 6.60
N VAL A 170 -9.50 -7.49 5.79
CA VAL A 170 -9.15 -6.13 6.21
C VAL A 170 -10.09 -5.67 7.30
N LEU A 171 -9.57 -5.06 8.36
CA LEU A 171 -10.37 -4.48 9.44
C LEU A 171 -11.24 -3.36 8.87
N ASP A 172 -12.54 -3.42 9.18
CA ASP A 172 -13.55 -2.45 8.73
C ASP A 172 -14.01 -1.58 9.90
N SER A 173 -14.10 -0.26 9.70
CA SER A 173 -14.52 0.70 10.73
C SER A 173 -15.99 0.59 11.13
N SER A 174 -16.83 -0.05 10.30
CA SER A 174 -18.24 -0.32 10.62
C SER A 174 -18.46 -1.49 11.60
N MET A 175 -17.39 -2.16 12.00
CA MET A 175 -17.43 -3.34 12.85
C MET A 175 -17.78 -3.02 14.31
N HIS A 176 -18.60 -3.88 14.92
CA HIS A 176 -18.88 -3.79 16.35
C HIS A 176 -17.59 -3.94 17.18
N GLY A 177 -17.35 -3.01 18.10
CA GLY A 177 -16.14 -2.99 18.93
C GLY A 177 -14.91 -2.36 18.25
N PHE A 178 -15.09 -1.76 17.06
CA PHE A 178 -14.00 -1.13 16.31
C PHE A 178 -13.20 -0.12 17.15
N ASP A 179 -13.86 0.82 17.83
CA ASP A 179 -13.19 1.88 18.60
C ASP A 179 -12.26 1.30 19.68
N HIS A 180 -12.69 0.23 20.35
CA HIS A 180 -11.86 -0.45 21.34
C HIS A 180 -10.69 -1.17 20.69
N ALA A 181 -10.95 -1.93 19.62
CA ALA A 181 -9.93 -2.66 18.89
C ALA A 181 -8.84 -1.73 18.35
N ILE A 182 -9.21 -0.65 17.64
CA ILE A 182 -8.24 0.28 17.08
C ILE A 182 -7.47 1.03 18.16
N SER A 183 -8.11 1.40 19.28
CA SER A 183 -7.44 2.03 20.41
C SER A 183 -6.34 1.14 21.00
N VAL A 184 -6.60 -0.16 21.18
CA VAL A 184 -5.63 -1.15 21.67
C VAL A 184 -4.53 -1.41 20.64
N LEU A 185 -4.92 -1.69 19.39
CA LEU A 185 -3.96 -2.00 18.32
C LEU A 185 -3.00 -0.83 18.07
N ALA A 186 -3.50 0.40 18.14
CA ALA A 186 -2.69 1.60 17.95
C ALA A 186 -1.77 1.93 19.13
N GLN A 187 -1.84 1.23 20.27
CA GLN A 187 -0.82 1.33 21.33
C GLN A 187 0.46 0.56 20.99
N HIS A 188 0.40 -0.32 20.00
CA HIS A 188 1.57 -1.01 19.46
C HIS A 188 2.22 -0.18 18.35
N ARG A 189 3.52 -0.39 18.13
CA ARG A 189 4.32 0.42 17.21
C ARG A 189 4.21 -0.07 15.77
N TRP A 190 4.13 -1.39 15.58
CA TRP A 190 4.01 -2.05 14.26
C TRP A 190 5.04 -1.62 13.21
N GLY A 191 6.15 -0.99 13.62
CA GLY A 191 7.11 -0.37 12.70
C GLY A 191 6.50 0.67 11.75
N ALA A 192 5.38 1.31 12.11
CA ALA A 192 4.65 2.24 11.26
C ALA A 192 4.12 3.44 12.03
N ILE A 193 4.04 4.60 11.39
CA ILE A 193 3.53 5.85 11.99
C ILE A 193 2.00 5.81 12.06
N VAL A 194 1.36 5.18 11.07
CA VAL A 194 -0.10 5.09 10.98
C VAL A 194 -0.57 3.67 10.65
N LEU A 195 -1.74 3.34 11.17
CA LEU A 195 -2.51 2.15 10.83
C LEU A 195 -3.64 2.52 9.88
N GLY A 196 -3.77 1.80 8.77
CA GLY A 196 -4.84 1.95 7.81
C GLY A 196 -5.96 0.93 8.05
N VAL A 197 -7.20 1.40 8.05
CA VAL A 197 -8.42 0.60 8.27
C VAL A 197 -9.39 0.89 7.14
N ARG A 198 -10.14 -0.10 6.67
CA ARG A 198 -11.16 0.10 5.63
C ARG A 198 -12.37 0.84 6.18
N ASN A 199 -12.92 1.77 5.41
CA ASN A 199 -14.21 2.41 5.67
C ASN A 199 -15.19 2.13 4.50
N GLU A 200 -16.38 2.76 4.49
CA GLU A 200 -17.39 2.53 3.45
C GLU A 200 -16.93 2.83 2.01
N LYS A 201 -15.99 3.76 1.82
CA LYS A 201 -15.59 4.30 0.51
C LYS A 201 -14.11 4.08 0.18
N SER A 202 -13.24 4.17 1.19
CA SER A 202 -11.78 4.13 1.10
C SER A 202 -11.19 3.59 2.42
N PHE A 203 -10.19 4.26 2.97
CA PHE A 203 -9.48 3.91 4.19
C PHE A 203 -9.36 5.11 5.13
N ASP A 204 -9.43 4.84 6.44
CA ASP A 204 -9.09 5.78 7.49
C ASP A 204 -7.70 5.44 8.05
N SER A 205 -7.00 6.46 8.57
CA SER A 205 -5.68 6.32 9.16
C SER A 205 -5.68 6.69 10.65
N TYR A 206 -4.97 5.92 11.46
CA TYR A 206 -4.88 6.10 12.92
C TYR A 206 -3.42 6.16 13.36
N TRP A 207 -3.08 7.09 14.25
CA TRP A 207 -1.71 7.25 14.73
C TRP A 207 -1.26 6.09 15.62
N THR A 208 0.01 5.71 15.53
CA THR A 208 0.70 4.82 16.47
C THR A 208 1.62 5.64 17.40
N PRO A 209 2.28 5.01 18.39
CA PRO A 209 3.21 5.71 19.27
C PRO A 209 4.53 6.12 18.58
N LEU A 210 4.75 5.70 17.33
CA LEU A 210 5.92 6.14 16.56
C LEU A 210 5.77 7.59 16.05
N PHE A 211 4.58 8.18 16.13
CA PHE A 211 4.36 9.58 15.83
C PHE A 211 4.54 10.47 17.07
N GLY A 212 5.44 11.46 16.98
CA GLY A 212 5.64 12.45 18.04
C GLY A 212 6.12 11.84 19.35
N ASP A 213 5.40 12.13 20.44
CA ASP A 213 5.61 11.57 21.78
C ASP A 213 4.71 10.36 22.09
N GLY A 214 3.92 9.93 21.10
CA GLY A 214 2.96 8.83 21.21
C GLY A 214 1.63 9.18 21.91
N SER A 215 1.43 10.43 22.35
CA SER A 215 0.19 10.85 23.03
C SER A 215 -1.07 10.78 22.14
N HIS A 216 -0.87 10.71 20.82
CA HIS A 216 -1.95 10.61 19.83
C HIS A 216 -2.29 9.18 19.42
N ALA A 217 -1.65 8.16 20.01
CA ALA A 217 -1.88 6.76 19.66
C ALA A 217 -3.37 6.39 19.76
N GLY A 218 -3.93 5.86 18.66
CA GLY A 218 -5.34 5.49 18.54
C GLY A 218 -6.27 6.61 18.10
N GLN A 219 -5.80 7.85 17.97
CA GLN A 219 -6.57 8.95 17.38
C GLN A 219 -6.54 8.85 15.85
N MET A 220 -7.67 9.16 15.21
CA MET A 220 -7.75 9.25 13.76
C MET A 220 -6.86 10.39 13.25
N CYS A 221 -5.91 10.06 12.40
CA CYS A 221 -5.03 10.99 11.72
C CYS A 221 -5.78 11.71 10.59
N GLN A 222 -6.31 10.92 9.66
CA GLN A 222 -6.99 11.39 8.47
C GLN A 222 -7.97 10.32 7.99
N GLY A 223 -9.18 10.73 7.61
CA GLY A 223 -10.15 9.87 6.95
C GLY A 223 -10.05 9.95 5.43
N ASP A 224 -10.58 8.94 4.76
CA ASP A 224 -10.63 8.82 3.29
C ASP A 224 -9.26 9.02 2.61
N VAL A 225 -8.21 8.39 3.14
CA VAL A 225 -6.86 8.47 2.58
C VAL A 225 -6.75 7.67 1.27
N ASP A 226 -5.86 8.12 0.39
CA ASP A 226 -5.47 7.48 -0.88
C ASP A 226 -4.15 6.69 -0.76
N TRP A 227 -3.72 6.42 0.48
CA TRP A 227 -2.44 5.77 0.79
C TRP A 227 -2.45 4.26 0.58
N ILE A 228 -3.64 3.68 0.37
CA ILE A 228 -3.88 2.27 0.15
C ILE A 228 -4.80 2.14 -1.06
N GLU A 229 -4.31 1.48 -2.10
CA GLU A 229 -5.05 1.31 -3.33
C GLU A 229 -5.37 -0.18 -3.56
N PRO A 230 -6.64 -0.57 -3.71
CA PRO A 230 -6.98 -1.92 -4.12
C PRO A 230 -6.44 -2.19 -5.54
N VAL A 231 -5.86 -3.36 -5.78
CA VAL A 231 -5.40 -3.75 -7.11
C VAL A 231 -6.59 -4.31 -7.89
N GLU A 232 -6.94 -3.69 -9.04
CA GLU A 232 -8.20 -3.92 -9.78
C GLU A 232 -8.48 -5.41 -10.10
N ASP A 233 -7.43 -6.20 -10.38
CA ASP A 233 -7.56 -7.62 -10.74
C ASP A 233 -7.54 -8.58 -9.52
N HIS A 234 -7.32 -8.06 -8.31
CA HIS A 234 -7.09 -8.88 -7.12
C HIS A 234 -7.74 -8.26 -5.88
N MET A 235 -8.96 -8.72 -5.54
CA MET A 235 -9.74 -8.21 -4.41
C MET A 235 -9.06 -8.30 -3.03
N ARG A 236 -7.99 -9.10 -2.90
CA ARG A 236 -7.23 -9.30 -1.66
C ARG A 236 -5.85 -8.64 -1.69
N ARG A 237 -5.51 -7.94 -2.76
CA ARG A 237 -4.21 -7.30 -2.94
C ARG A 237 -4.36 -5.79 -2.88
N TYR A 238 -3.48 -5.16 -2.10
CA TYR A 238 -3.48 -3.74 -1.85
C TYR A 238 -2.09 -3.18 -2.09
N ARG A 239 -2.00 -2.09 -2.86
CA ARG A 239 -0.76 -1.33 -3.07
C ARG A 239 -0.67 -0.24 -2.01
N MET A 240 0.48 -0.19 -1.33
CA MET A 240 0.78 0.84 -0.33
C MET A 240 1.50 1.99 -1.01
N THR A 241 0.94 3.20 -0.99
CA THR A 241 1.56 4.40 -1.59
C THR A 241 2.20 5.32 -0.53
N TYR A 242 2.14 4.94 0.75
CA TYR A 242 2.78 5.66 1.87
C TYR A 242 3.69 4.72 2.68
N SER A 243 4.94 5.14 2.90
CA SER A 243 5.98 4.30 3.55
C SER A 243 5.81 4.13 5.06
N GLY A 244 5.07 5.00 5.74
CA GLY A 244 4.84 4.92 7.18
C GLY A 244 3.53 4.24 7.58
N LEU A 245 2.85 3.55 6.65
CA LEU A 245 1.53 2.94 6.87
C LEU A 245 1.62 1.42 6.91
N ARG A 246 0.75 0.83 7.73
CA ARG A 246 0.45 -0.60 7.72
C ARG A 246 -1.06 -0.82 7.68
N LEU A 247 -1.50 -1.76 6.85
CA LEU A 247 -2.91 -2.11 6.71
C LEU A 247 -3.32 -3.09 7.80
N VAL A 248 -4.35 -2.79 8.58
CA VAL A 248 -4.81 -3.67 9.66
C VAL A 248 -5.70 -4.77 9.09
N ILE A 249 -5.41 -6.01 9.46
CA ILE A 249 -6.19 -7.20 9.13
C ILE A 249 -6.67 -7.90 10.40
N ARG A 250 -7.81 -8.57 10.31
CA ARG A 250 -8.32 -9.45 11.36
C ARG A 250 -8.55 -10.85 10.83
N GLN A 251 -8.45 -11.84 11.70
CA GLN A 251 -8.84 -13.20 11.39
C GLN A 251 -10.35 -13.23 11.21
N ALA A 252 -10.80 -13.64 10.02
CA ALA A 252 -12.21 -13.76 9.72
C ALA A 252 -12.82 -14.78 10.70
N LYS A 253 -13.89 -14.37 11.37
CA LYS A 253 -14.66 -15.31 12.19
C LYS A 253 -15.15 -16.39 11.24
N ALA A 254 -14.70 -17.63 11.45
CA ALA A 254 -15.12 -18.76 10.62
C ALA A 254 -16.64 -18.68 10.50
N ALA A 255 -17.12 -18.36 9.29
CA ALA A 255 -18.54 -18.38 9.03
C ALA A 255 -19.01 -19.77 9.48
N PRO A 256 -20.05 -19.86 10.32
CA PRO A 256 -20.49 -21.14 10.86
C PRO A 256 -20.69 -22.07 9.67
N SER A 257 -19.74 -22.98 9.46
CA SER A 257 -19.73 -23.75 8.24
C SER A 257 -21.01 -24.56 8.31
N PHE A 258 -21.91 -24.35 7.34
CA PHE A 258 -23.16 -25.10 7.24
C PHE A 258 -22.91 -26.58 6.90
N ALA A 259 -21.72 -27.11 7.23
CA ALA A 259 -21.31 -28.50 7.08
C ALA A 259 -22.17 -29.47 7.92
N GLY A 260 -23.02 -28.96 8.83
CA GLY A 260 -24.00 -29.77 9.57
C GLY A 260 -25.37 -29.96 8.89
N ALA A 261 -25.70 -29.24 7.81
CA ALA A 261 -27.06 -29.26 7.25
C ALA A 261 -27.36 -30.41 6.27
N LYS A 262 -26.49 -31.42 6.15
CA LYS A 262 -26.73 -32.60 5.29
C LYS A 262 -27.30 -33.83 6.01
N GLN A 263 -27.67 -33.74 7.29
CA GLN A 263 -28.10 -34.93 8.05
C GLN A 263 -29.48 -34.81 8.70
N LEU A 264 -30.51 -34.29 8.00
CA LEU A 264 -31.90 -34.59 8.40
C LEU A 264 -32.96 -34.34 7.29
N VAL A 265 -32.83 -34.97 6.12
CA VAL A 265 -33.99 -35.19 5.24
C VAL A 265 -33.96 -36.64 4.70
N ARG A 266 -34.32 -37.57 5.58
CA ARG A 266 -34.97 -38.83 5.18
C ARG A 266 -36.33 -38.89 5.87
N ALA A 267 -37.26 -38.09 5.39
CA ALA A 267 -38.68 -38.31 5.59
C ALA A 267 -39.37 -38.00 4.26
N ASN A 268 -39.92 -39.06 3.66
CA ASN A 268 -40.71 -39.03 2.43
C ASN A 268 -41.86 -38.01 2.53
N PRO A 269 -41.96 -37.02 1.63
CA PRO A 269 -43.23 -36.37 1.38
C PRO A 269 -44.01 -37.24 0.39
N THR A 270 -44.94 -38.05 0.91
CA THR A 270 -46.02 -38.63 0.11
C THR A 270 -46.91 -37.48 -0.36
N TRP A 271 -46.79 -37.11 -1.64
CA TRP A 271 -47.68 -36.15 -2.30
C TRP A 271 -48.92 -36.89 -2.81
N PRO A 272 -50.14 -36.49 -2.45
CA PRO A 272 -51.30 -36.86 -3.24
C PRO A 272 -51.40 -35.93 -4.46
N MET A 273 -51.30 -36.52 -5.65
CA MET A 273 -51.78 -35.91 -6.87
C MET A 273 -53.29 -35.71 -6.78
N THR A 274 -53.80 -34.53 -7.14
CA THR A 274 -55.03 -34.35 -7.95
C THR A 274 -55.27 -32.85 -8.20
N GLY A 275 -55.32 -32.45 -9.48
CA GLY A 275 -55.89 -31.16 -9.89
C GLY A 275 -55.21 -30.52 -11.13
N PRO A 276 -55.86 -30.53 -12.31
CA PRO A 276 -55.38 -29.85 -13.52
C PRO A 276 -55.79 -28.36 -13.59
N PRO A 277 -55.25 -27.58 -14.55
CA PRO A 277 -55.03 -26.15 -14.41
C PRO A 277 -56.19 -25.29 -14.95
N SER A 278 -56.31 -24.06 -14.45
CA SER A 278 -57.16 -23.01 -15.04
C SER A 278 -56.41 -21.69 -15.14
N SER A 279 -55.77 -21.53 -16.30
CA SER A 279 -56.02 -20.46 -17.28
C SER A 279 -56.37 -19.02 -16.81
N ILE A 280 -55.61 -18.07 -17.38
CA ILE A 280 -56.00 -16.71 -17.81
C ILE A 280 -56.01 -15.64 -16.69
N ILE A 281 -55.25 -14.54 -16.89
CA ILE A 281 -55.75 -13.16 -17.10
C ILE A 281 -54.60 -12.11 -16.97
N ARG A 282 -54.38 -11.43 -18.10
CA ARG A 282 -54.07 -10.00 -18.34
C ARG A 282 -52.84 -9.32 -17.76
N SER A 283 -52.01 -8.91 -18.71
CA SER A 283 -51.34 -7.61 -18.84
C SER A 283 -52.22 -6.43 -18.40
N GLN A 284 -51.64 -5.50 -17.62
CA GLN A 284 -51.97 -4.08 -17.74
C GLN A 284 -50.70 -3.24 -17.69
N VAL A 285 -50.46 -2.58 -18.82
CA VAL A 285 -49.60 -1.41 -19.01
C VAL A 285 -50.36 -0.22 -18.43
N ALA A 286 -49.76 0.50 -17.49
CA ALA A 286 -50.27 1.79 -17.03
C ALA A 286 -49.22 2.86 -17.32
N SER A 287 -49.49 3.62 -18.39
CA SER A 287 -48.84 4.86 -18.76
C SER A 287 -49.16 5.95 -17.73
N GLN A 288 -48.15 6.60 -17.16
CA GLN A 288 -48.32 7.84 -16.38
C GLN A 288 -47.97 9.05 -17.27
N PRO A 289 -48.86 10.06 -17.37
CA PRO A 289 -48.56 11.30 -18.05
C PRO A 289 -47.97 12.39 -17.14
N CYS A 290 -47.15 13.20 -17.80
CA CYS A 290 -46.51 14.45 -17.42
C CYS A 290 -47.45 15.46 -16.72
N ALA A 291 -47.01 16.03 -15.60
CA ALA A 291 -47.58 17.24 -15.02
C ALA A 291 -46.52 18.06 -14.26
N THR A 292 -46.09 19.16 -14.87
CA THR A 292 -45.68 20.43 -14.23
C THR A 292 -46.58 21.52 -14.86
N PRO A 293 -46.75 22.75 -14.30
CA PRO A 293 -45.91 23.45 -13.33
C PRO A 293 -46.70 24.20 -12.21
N ARG A 294 -46.00 24.70 -11.19
CA ARG A 294 -46.39 25.95 -10.51
C ARG A 294 -45.21 26.57 -9.76
N GLY A 295 -44.88 27.79 -10.15
CA GLY A 295 -43.91 28.64 -9.48
C GLY A 295 -44.43 29.15 -8.14
N GLY A 296 -43.52 29.23 -7.18
CA GLY A 296 -43.68 29.94 -5.92
C GLY A 296 -42.35 30.60 -5.59
N SER A 297 -42.30 31.92 -5.78
CA SER A 297 -41.21 32.79 -5.40
C SER A 297 -41.25 33.02 -3.89
N HIS A 298 -40.20 32.62 -3.15
CA HIS A 298 -39.91 33.13 -1.81
C HIS A 298 -38.44 32.85 -1.43
N VAL A 299 -37.64 33.91 -1.36
CA VAL A 299 -36.33 34.06 -0.70
C VAL A 299 -36.29 35.55 -0.25
N PRO A 300 -35.66 35.97 0.88
CA PRO A 300 -34.67 35.26 1.70
C PRO A 300 -34.94 35.24 3.22
N ALA A 301 -34.32 34.28 3.91
CA ALA A 301 -33.79 34.48 5.25
C ALA A 301 -32.34 33.99 5.28
N ALA A 302 -31.48 34.78 5.93
CA ALA A 302 -30.03 34.76 5.87
C ALA A 302 -29.37 33.46 6.38
N PRO A 303 -28.15 33.13 5.91
CA PRO A 303 -27.43 31.95 6.37
C PRO A 303 -26.78 32.19 7.74
N HIS A 304 -26.96 31.24 8.65
CA HIS A 304 -26.15 31.11 9.85
C HIS A 304 -24.68 30.87 9.46
N HIS A 305 -23.81 31.63 10.12
CA HIS A 305 -22.36 31.51 10.10
C HIS A 305 -21.91 30.05 10.27
N PHE A 306 -21.44 29.43 9.20
CA PHE A 306 -20.63 28.23 9.26
C PHE A 306 -19.19 28.68 9.55
N GLN A 307 -18.75 28.49 10.79
CA GLN A 307 -17.38 28.75 11.23
C GLN A 307 -16.49 27.69 10.59
N ARG A 308 -15.58 28.09 9.69
CA ARG A 308 -14.52 27.22 9.19
C ARG A 308 -13.68 26.71 10.38
N PRO A 309 -13.31 25.41 10.43
CA PRO A 309 -12.25 24.98 11.31
C PRO A 309 -10.99 25.77 10.95
N GLN A 310 -10.45 26.49 11.93
CA GLN A 310 -9.19 27.19 11.75
C GLN A 310 -8.11 26.14 11.52
N HIS A 311 -7.40 26.25 10.41
CA HIS A 311 -6.12 25.60 10.23
C HIS A 311 -5.21 26.06 11.39
N VAL A 312 -4.94 25.15 12.32
CA VAL A 312 -3.81 25.32 13.24
C VAL A 312 -2.56 25.13 12.39
N VAL A 313 -2.05 26.25 11.86
CA VAL A 313 -0.70 26.31 11.33
C VAL A 313 0.22 26.20 12.53
N VAL A 314 0.77 25.02 12.76
CA VAL A 314 1.88 24.84 13.70
C VAL A 314 3.07 25.58 13.08
N PRO A 315 3.63 26.62 13.72
CA PRO A 315 4.79 27.30 13.19
C PRO A 315 5.99 26.34 13.29
N TYR A 316 6.53 25.96 12.13
CA TYR A 316 7.87 25.37 12.06
C TYR A 316 8.85 26.38 12.65
N GLY A 317 9.41 26.05 13.81
CA GLY A 317 10.48 26.81 14.43
C GLY A 317 11.65 26.93 13.47
N HIS A 318 12.04 28.17 13.19
CA HIS A 318 13.28 28.51 12.51
C HIS A 318 14.47 27.91 13.27
N PHE A 319 15.09 26.88 12.70
CA PHE A 319 16.46 26.52 13.03
C PHE A 319 17.38 27.56 12.40
N ALA A 320 18.13 28.27 13.25
CA ALA A 320 19.18 29.18 12.86
C ALA A 320 20.33 28.41 12.16
N PRO A 321 20.86 28.87 11.02
CA PRO A 321 22.04 28.28 10.42
C PRO A 321 23.29 28.74 11.18
N GLY A 322 23.88 27.84 11.97
CA GLY A 322 25.20 28.03 12.55
C GLY A 322 26.27 28.02 11.46
N HIS A 323 27.00 29.12 11.35
CA HIS A 323 28.17 29.27 10.51
C HIS A 323 29.24 28.22 10.86
N SER A 324 29.72 27.49 9.85
CA SER A 324 31.05 26.88 9.88
C SER A 324 31.73 27.16 8.55
N VAL A 325 32.58 28.20 8.57
CA VAL A 325 33.50 28.55 7.50
C VAL A 325 34.63 27.54 7.53
N VAL A 326 34.63 26.61 6.58
CA VAL A 326 35.83 25.81 6.26
C VAL A 326 36.39 26.35 4.95
N THR A 327 37.42 27.18 5.08
CA THR A 327 38.24 27.69 3.99
C THR A 327 38.96 26.51 3.32
N ARG A 328 38.58 26.18 2.08
CA ARG A 328 39.34 25.24 1.23
C ARG A 328 40.05 26.03 0.15
N MET A 329 41.38 25.98 0.19
CA MET A 329 42.28 26.58 -0.80
C MET A 329 42.13 25.90 -2.17
N SER A 330 41.95 26.71 -3.22
CA SER A 330 42.08 26.31 -4.62
C SER A 330 43.55 26.36 -5.07
N PRO A 331 44.02 25.41 -5.90
CA PRO A 331 45.18 25.63 -6.73
C PRO A 331 44.85 25.59 -8.23
N GLY A 332 45.45 26.56 -8.96
CA GLY A 332 46.00 26.39 -10.32
C GLY A 332 44.99 26.39 -11.47
N HIS A 333 44.86 27.49 -12.22
CA HIS A 333 45.66 27.80 -13.42
C HIS A 333 45.53 26.77 -14.56
N GLY A 334 44.70 27.14 -15.54
CA GLY A 334 44.69 26.57 -16.89
C GLY A 334 44.28 27.66 -17.89
N ALA A 335 45.27 28.32 -18.47
CA ALA A 335 45.09 29.30 -19.54
C ALA A 335 44.71 28.59 -20.84
N VAL A 336 43.68 29.08 -21.54
CA VAL A 336 43.41 28.71 -22.94
C VAL A 336 43.38 30.00 -23.75
N LEU A 337 44.38 30.12 -24.62
CA LEU A 337 44.54 31.13 -25.65
C LEU A 337 43.42 30.97 -26.70
N ALA A 338 42.66 32.04 -26.93
CA ALA A 338 41.82 32.19 -28.12
C ALA A 338 42.61 33.01 -29.16
N ALA A 339 42.79 32.43 -30.35
CA ALA A 339 43.33 33.12 -31.51
C ALA A 339 42.22 33.93 -32.23
N PRO A 340 42.52 35.09 -32.84
CA PRO A 340 41.57 35.81 -33.67
C PRO A 340 41.61 35.28 -35.11
N GLY A 341 40.44 34.87 -35.63
CA GLY A 341 40.22 34.66 -37.06
C GLY A 341 39.79 35.96 -37.73
N GLN A 342 40.45 36.27 -38.85
CA GLN A 342 40.00 37.24 -39.86
C GLN A 342 38.84 36.68 -40.66
#